data_AF-A0A956W5U8-F1
#
_entry.id   AF-A0A956W5U8-F1
#
_cell.length_a   1.000
_cell.length_b   1.000
_cell.length_c   1.000
_cell.angle_alpha   90.00
_cell.angle_beta   90.00
_cell.angle_gamma   90.00
#
_symmetry.space_group_name_H-M   'P 1'
#
loop_
_entity.id
_entity.type
_entity.pdbx_description
1 polymer ?
#
loop_
_entity_poly.entity_id
_entity_poly.type
_entity_poly.pdbx_seq_one_letter_code
_entity_poly.pdbx_strand_id
1 'polypeptide(L)'
;DPREGIDFFPLTIDYEERLYSVGRIPGGFPRREGRASNDGILAMRLTDRPLRPLFPKGFRNEVQIVATTLSADQEHQPDTLITVGASAALMISNIPFAGPVSSVRVARIDGEFVVNPTFAQSDESDLDLIVAGTKDAVVMVEAGAREAPEDAILEAIERAMEANQVINKLQEQMAADKNPQKVDYTPAVANDEAIAAVGEHLSSRLEELVATANSERSDANKALKVELEEKFGEQFSKKDISDALYAVIKNAMRKRILEEGKRDDERVTTQNRPLDIHVGVLPRTHGTGLFTRGETQVLTIA
;
A
#
# COMPACT_ATOMS: atom_id res chain seq x y z
N ASP A 1 7.00 -20.66 -11.67
CA ASP A 1 7.69 -20.92 -10.40
C ASP A 1 8.48 -19.70 -9.95
N PRO A 2 8.64 -19.50 -8.64
CA PRO A 2 9.40 -18.37 -8.12
C PRO A 2 10.88 -18.48 -8.52
N ARG A 3 11.52 -17.34 -8.75
CA ARG A 3 12.97 -17.30 -8.99
C ARG A 3 13.72 -17.82 -7.76
N GLU A 4 14.78 -18.59 -7.98
CA GLU A 4 15.59 -19.14 -6.89
C GLU A 4 16.14 -18.00 -6.01
N GLY A 5 16.04 -18.16 -4.69
CA GLY A 5 16.51 -17.17 -3.72
C GLY A 5 15.59 -15.96 -3.48
N ILE A 6 14.43 -15.84 -4.17
CA ILE A 6 13.53 -14.71 -3.93
C ILE A 6 12.82 -14.83 -2.57
N ASP A 7 12.86 -13.76 -1.79
CA ASP A 7 12.26 -13.67 -0.46
C ASP A 7 11.01 -12.76 -0.40
N PHE A 8 10.77 -11.95 -1.43
CA PHE A 8 9.65 -11.02 -1.56
C PHE A 8 8.68 -11.40 -2.70
N PHE A 9 7.52 -10.73 -2.74
CA PHE A 9 6.54 -10.86 -3.82
C PHE A 9 6.81 -9.84 -4.95
N PRO A 10 7.28 -10.26 -6.14
CA PRO A 10 7.51 -9.36 -7.26
C PRO A 10 6.19 -9.12 -8.02
N LEU A 11 5.51 -8.04 -7.62
CA LEU A 11 4.39 -7.46 -8.35
C LEU A 11 4.86 -6.16 -9.02
N THR A 12 4.69 -6.10 -10.33
CA THR A 12 4.96 -4.93 -11.17
C THR A 12 3.68 -4.49 -11.86
N ILE A 13 3.38 -3.20 -11.80
CA ILE A 13 2.27 -2.59 -12.52
C ILE A 13 2.84 -1.56 -13.47
N ASP A 14 2.60 -1.75 -14.75
CA ASP A 14 2.98 -0.84 -15.82
C ASP A 14 1.72 -0.21 -16.39
N TYR A 15 1.75 1.11 -16.58
CA TYR A 15 0.71 1.87 -17.24
C TYR A 15 1.27 2.61 -18.45
N GLU A 16 0.70 2.33 -19.61
CA GLU A 16 1.09 2.90 -20.89
C GLU A 16 0.04 3.88 -21.40
N GLU A 17 0.36 5.17 -21.29
CA GLU A 17 -0.40 6.26 -21.89
C GLU A 17 -0.02 6.39 -23.36
N ARG A 18 -0.94 5.99 -24.25
CA ARG A 18 -0.70 6.05 -25.69
C ARG A 18 -1.34 7.30 -26.26
N LEU A 19 -0.57 8.14 -26.95
CA LEU A 19 -1.09 9.42 -27.48
C LEU A 19 -2.13 9.21 -28.58
N TYR A 20 -2.11 8.05 -29.24
CA TYR A 20 -3.18 7.67 -30.17
C TYR A 20 -4.55 7.55 -29.49
N SER A 21 -4.61 7.32 -28.18
CA SER A 21 -5.88 7.20 -27.45
C SER A 21 -6.73 8.48 -27.50
N VAL A 22 -6.07 9.61 -27.75
CA VAL A 22 -6.65 10.95 -27.92
C VAL A 22 -6.45 11.49 -29.35
N GLY A 23 -6.09 10.62 -30.30
CA GLY A 23 -5.88 11.01 -31.70
C GLY A 23 -4.64 11.87 -31.95
N ARG A 24 -3.62 11.80 -31.09
CA ARG A 24 -2.37 12.58 -31.21
C ARG A 24 -1.17 11.72 -31.58
N ILE A 25 -0.26 12.28 -32.37
CA ILE A 25 1.05 11.68 -32.68
C ILE A 25 2.06 12.18 -31.65
N PRO A 26 2.92 11.31 -31.08
CA PRO A 26 3.96 11.75 -30.15
C PRO A 26 4.85 12.87 -30.71
N GLY A 27 5.01 13.91 -29.89
CA GLY A 27 5.92 15.02 -30.18
C GLY A 27 7.39 14.65 -29.99
N GLY A 28 8.29 15.41 -30.60
CA GLY A 28 9.75 15.21 -30.49
C GLY A 28 10.30 14.04 -31.31
N PHE A 29 11.63 13.90 -31.38
CA PHE A 29 12.30 12.76 -32.00
C PHE A 29 12.58 11.70 -30.91
N PRO A 30 12.22 10.42 -31.08
CA PRO A 30 11.89 9.70 -32.32
C PRO A 30 10.38 9.53 -32.62
N ARG A 31 9.51 10.44 -32.13
CA ARG A 31 8.04 10.34 -32.27
C ARG A 31 7.47 9.04 -31.70
N ARG A 32 7.91 8.68 -30.50
CA ARG A 32 7.41 7.53 -29.74
C ARG A 32 7.12 7.95 -28.31
N GLU A 33 6.14 7.33 -27.69
CA GLU A 33 5.92 7.45 -26.25
C GLU A 33 7.17 6.93 -25.50
N GLY A 34 7.58 7.69 -24.50
CA GLY A 34 8.78 7.44 -23.72
C GLY A 34 8.47 6.79 -22.37
N ARG A 35 9.20 7.23 -21.34
CA ARG A 35 8.90 6.84 -19.96
C ARG A 35 7.53 7.36 -19.54
N ALA A 36 6.91 6.65 -18.59
CA ALA A 36 5.65 7.09 -17.99
C ALA A 36 5.75 8.50 -17.41
N SER A 37 4.65 9.24 -17.52
CA SER A 37 4.49 10.55 -16.89
C SER A 37 4.41 10.41 -15.37
N ASN A 38 4.50 11.53 -14.63
CA ASN A 38 4.28 11.52 -13.19
C ASN A 38 2.89 11.00 -12.84
N ASP A 39 1.87 11.46 -13.57
CA ASP A 39 0.47 11.03 -13.38
C ASP A 39 0.32 9.54 -13.68
N GLY A 40 0.98 9.06 -14.74
CA GLY A 40 1.01 7.64 -15.06
C GLY A 40 1.67 6.78 -13.97
N ILE A 41 2.78 7.25 -13.39
CA ILE A 41 3.43 6.59 -12.24
C ILE A 41 2.52 6.61 -11.00
N LEU A 42 1.82 7.72 -10.75
CA LEU A 42 0.85 7.82 -9.66
C LEU A 42 -0.30 6.82 -9.87
N ALA A 43 -0.82 6.71 -11.09
CA ALA A 43 -1.86 5.74 -11.45
C ALA A 43 -1.41 4.28 -11.26
N MET A 44 -0.15 3.95 -11.60
CA MET A 44 0.44 2.64 -11.28
C MET A 44 0.45 2.38 -9.77
N ARG A 45 0.85 3.37 -8.96
CA ARG A 45 0.88 3.25 -7.50
C ARG A 45 -0.51 3.14 -6.88
N LEU A 46 -1.47 3.91 -7.41
CA LEU A 46 -2.88 3.85 -7.01
C LEU A 46 -3.49 2.48 -7.31
N THR A 47 -3.00 1.79 -8.35
CA THR A 47 -3.44 0.43 -8.66
C THR A 47 -2.68 -0.63 -7.86
N ASP A 48 -1.38 -0.44 -7.59
CA ASP A 48 -0.56 -1.41 -6.85
C ASP A 48 -1.02 -1.55 -5.39
N ARG A 49 -1.23 -0.41 -4.71
CA ARG A 49 -1.61 -0.35 -3.29
C ARG A 49 -2.81 -1.23 -2.94
N PRO A 50 -3.95 -1.17 -3.66
CA PRO A 50 -5.10 -2.02 -3.35
C PRO A 50 -4.96 -3.48 -3.80
N LEU A 51 -4.17 -3.77 -4.84
CA LEU A 51 -4.01 -5.14 -5.34
C LEU A 51 -3.03 -5.96 -4.50
N ARG A 52 -1.89 -5.37 -4.15
CA ARG A 52 -0.78 -6.03 -3.44
C ARG A 52 -1.19 -6.82 -2.18
N PRO A 53 -2.03 -6.29 -1.26
CA PRO A 53 -2.42 -7.03 -0.05
C PRO A 53 -3.39 -8.19 -0.30
N LEU A 54 -3.98 -8.29 -1.50
CA LEU A 54 -4.96 -9.32 -1.85
C LEU A 54 -4.31 -10.58 -2.44
N PHE A 55 -2.99 -10.59 -2.63
CA PHE A 55 -2.25 -11.81 -2.96
C PHE A 55 -1.99 -12.63 -1.70
N PRO A 56 -2.01 -13.97 -1.78
CA PRO A 56 -1.74 -14.81 -0.63
C PRO A 56 -0.39 -14.51 0.03
N LYS A 57 -0.34 -14.58 1.36
CA LYS A 57 0.90 -14.38 2.11
C LYS A 57 1.97 -15.37 1.65
N GLY A 58 3.17 -14.86 1.38
CA GLY A 58 4.30 -15.68 0.93
C GLY A 58 4.29 -16.02 -0.55
N PHE A 59 3.28 -15.58 -1.31
CA PHE A 59 3.23 -15.75 -2.76
C PHE A 59 4.42 -15.05 -3.41
N ARG A 60 5.19 -15.77 -4.22
CA ARG A 60 6.49 -15.34 -4.77
C ARG A 60 6.58 -15.49 -6.28
N ASN A 61 5.51 -15.96 -6.92
CA ASN A 61 5.45 -15.99 -8.37
C ASN A 61 5.35 -14.56 -8.88
N GLU A 62 6.09 -14.27 -9.94
CA GLU A 62 6.10 -12.95 -10.55
C GLU A 62 4.78 -12.65 -11.25
N VAL A 63 4.23 -11.49 -10.93
CA VAL A 63 2.99 -10.98 -11.50
C VAL A 63 3.29 -9.63 -12.11
N GLN A 64 3.07 -9.51 -13.41
CA GLN A 64 3.12 -8.25 -14.13
C GLN A 64 1.72 -7.91 -14.64
N ILE A 65 1.27 -6.69 -14.35
CA ILE A 65 0.02 -6.13 -14.84
C ILE A 65 0.38 -4.98 -15.75
N VAL A 66 -0.01 -5.08 -17.03
CA VAL A 66 0.18 -4.00 -18.01
C VAL A 66 -1.18 -3.44 -18.36
N ALA A 67 -1.39 -2.17 -18.04
CA ALA A 67 -2.55 -1.41 -18.44
C ALA A 67 -2.18 -0.46 -19.57
N THR A 68 -2.94 -0.48 -20.66
CA THR A 68 -2.70 0.38 -21.82
C THR A 68 -3.98 1.12 -22.15
N THR A 69 -3.94 2.46 -22.14
CA THR A 69 -5.09 3.26 -22.56
C THR A 69 -5.19 3.25 -24.07
N LEU A 70 -6.25 2.62 -24.59
CA LEU A 70 -6.46 2.46 -26.03
C LEU A 70 -7.26 3.62 -26.63
N SER A 71 -8.19 4.19 -25.88
CA SER A 71 -9.06 5.30 -26.28
C SER A 71 -9.49 6.06 -25.03
N ALA A 72 -9.58 7.38 -25.13
CA ALA A 72 -10.03 8.25 -24.04
C ALA A 72 -11.01 9.31 -24.55
N ASP A 73 -12.02 9.60 -23.74
CA ASP A 73 -13.03 10.64 -23.99
C ASP A 73 -12.49 12.07 -23.78
N GLN A 74 -11.37 12.20 -23.04
CA GLN A 74 -10.79 13.46 -22.58
C GLN A 74 -11.69 14.22 -21.58
N GLU A 75 -12.68 13.55 -20.99
CA GLU A 75 -13.58 14.11 -19.99
C GLU A 75 -13.34 13.51 -18.60
N HIS A 76 -12.98 12.22 -18.53
CA HIS A 76 -12.76 11.50 -17.27
C HIS A 76 -11.31 11.04 -17.11
N GLN A 77 -10.88 10.95 -15.86
CA GLN A 77 -9.57 10.43 -15.50
C GLN A 77 -9.52 8.90 -15.64
N PRO A 78 -8.51 8.33 -16.33
CA PRO A 78 -8.44 6.88 -16.56
C PRO A 78 -7.86 6.09 -15.37
N ASP A 79 -7.33 6.76 -14.35
CA ASP A 79 -6.56 6.17 -13.25
C ASP A 79 -7.33 5.09 -12.46
N THR A 80 -8.58 5.36 -12.09
CA THR A 80 -9.46 4.41 -11.38
C THR A 80 -9.81 3.19 -12.24
N LEU A 81 -9.97 3.39 -13.55
CA LEU A 81 -10.28 2.31 -14.50
C LEU A 81 -9.13 1.31 -14.61
N ILE A 82 -7.89 1.74 -14.40
CA ILE A 82 -6.72 0.83 -14.40
C ILE A 82 -6.86 -0.18 -13.26
N THR A 83 -7.27 0.26 -12.06
CA THR A 83 -7.51 -0.64 -10.92
C THR A 83 -8.65 -1.61 -11.20
N VAL A 84 -9.77 -1.11 -11.75
CA VAL A 84 -10.92 -1.93 -12.09
C VAL A 84 -10.56 -2.99 -13.15
N GLY A 85 -9.86 -2.59 -14.21
CA GLY A 85 -9.43 -3.49 -15.27
C GLY A 85 -8.41 -4.53 -14.79
N ALA A 86 -7.44 -4.12 -13.97
CA ALA A 86 -6.45 -5.02 -13.38
C ALA A 86 -7.10 -6.05 -12.45
N SER A 87 -8.01 -5.63 -11.57
CA SER A 87 -8.76 -6.55 -10.71
C SER A 87 -9.60 -7.52 -11.54
N ALA A 88 -10.34 -7.05 -12.54
CA ALA A 88 -11.15 -7.91 -13.40
C ALA A 88 -10.28 -8.96 -14.12
N ALA A 89 -9.12 -8.55 -14.64
CA ALA A 89 -8.15 -9.45 -15.27
C ALA A 89 -7.62 -10.52 -14.29
N LEU A 90 -7.25 -10.12 -13.07
CA LEU A 90 -6.83 -11.06 -12.02
C LEU A 90 -7.94 -12.03 -11.63
N MET A 91 -9.18 -11.55 -11.52
CA MET A 91 -10.35 -12.36 -11.19
C MET A 91 -10.57 -13.47 -12.21
N ILE A 92 -10.43 -13.21 -13.51
CA ILE A 92 -10.60 -14.21 -14.58
C ILE A 92 -9.32 -15.02 -14.90
N SER A 93 -8.18 -14.66 -14.30
CA SER A 93 -6.92 -15.37 -14.47
C SER A 93 -6.84 -16.65 -13.61
N ASN A 94 -5.78 -17.43 -13.79
CA ASN A 94 -5.44 -18.54 -12.90
C ASN A 94 -4.64 -18.11 -11.64
N ILE A 95 -4.32 -16.83 -11.48
CA ILE A 95 -3.48 -16.34 -10.36
C ILE A 95 -4.32 -16.31 -9.09
N PRO A 96 -3.82 -16.84 -7.94
CA PRO A 96 -4.52 -16.76 -6.68
C PRO A 96 -4.60 -15.30 -6.21
N PHE A 97 -5.83 -14.81 -6.04
CA PHE A 97 -6.12 -13.41 -5.75
C PHE A 97 -7.42 -13.31 -4.97
N ALA A 98 -7.40 -12.63 -3.82
CA ALA A 98 -8.51 -12.49 -2.89
C ALA A 98 -9.38 -11.25 -3.18
N GLY A 99 -9.49 -10.85 -4.45
CA GLY A 99 -10.41 -9.79 -4.88
C GLY A 99 -11.85 -10.28 -5.04
N PRO A 100 -12.70 -9.51 -5.76
CA PRO A 100 -12.34 -8.32 -6.52
C PRO A 100 -12.07 -7.10 -5.63
N VAL A 101 -11.38 -6.13 -6.22
CA VAL A 101 -11.29 -4.76 -5.71
C VAL A 101 -11.62 -3.81 -6.85
N SER A 102 -12.30 -2.72 -6.54
CA SER A 102 -12.54 -1.63 -7.48
C SER A 102 -12.13 -0.33 -6.83
N SER A 103 -11.90 0.67 -7.67
CA SER A 103 -11.55 2.02 -7.26
C SER A 103 -12.48 2.99 -7.97
N VAL A 104 -12.96 3.99 -7.25
CA VAL A 104 -13.72 5.12 -7.79
C VAL A 104 -13.18 6.42 -7.22
N ARG A 105 -13.38 7.50 -7.96
CA ARG A 105 -13.10 8.86 -7.50
C ARG A 105 -14.39 9.49 -7.02
N VAL A 106 -14.34 10.26 -5.94
CA VAL A 106 -15.46 11.04 -5.42
C VAL A 106 -14.99 12.46 -5.24
N ALA A 107 -15.67 13.40 -5.91
CA ALA A 107 -15.48 14.82 -5.68
C ALA A 107 -16.65 15.39 -4.87
N ARG A 108 -16.41 16.50 -4.16
CA ARG A 108 -17.46 17.31 -3.54
C ARG A 108 -17.49 18.71 -4.16
N ILE A 109 -18.65 19.10 -4.68
CA ILE A 109 -18.86 20.35 -5.43
C ILE A 109 -20.09 21.03 -4.84
N ASP A 110 -19.94 22.25 -4.34
CA ASP A 110 -21.02 22.98 -3.66
C ASP A 110 -21.74 22.18 -2.55
N GLY A 111 -20.98 21.30 -1.86
CA GLY A 111 -21.48 20.43 -0.80
C GLY A 111 -22.07 19.09 -1.28
N GLU A 112 -22.20 18.87 -2.59
CA GLU A 112 -22.76 17.65 -3.17
C GLU A 112 -21.67 16.70 -3.66
N PHE A 113 -21.87 15.39 -3.46
CA PHE A 113 -20.90 14.37 -3.85
C PHE A 113 -21.15 13.83 -5.26
N VAL A 114 -20.11 13.80 -6.08
CA VAL A 114 -20.13 13.26 -7.45
C VAL A 114 -19.17 12.09 -7.53
N VAL A 115 -19.70 10.90 -7.88
CA VAL A 115 -18.89 9.70 -8.14
C VAL A 115 -18.40 9.71 -9.58
N ASN A 116 -17.10 9.42 -9.77
CA ASN A 116 -16.36 9.48 -11.01
C ASN A 116 -16.56 10.82 -11.75
N PRO A 117 -16.19 11.94 -11.11
CA PRO A 117 -16.34 13.27 -11.70
C PRO A 117 -15.51 13.44 -12.97
N THR A 118 -15.90 14.38 -13.81
CA THR A 118 -15.07 14.86 -14.93
C THR A 118 -13.84 15.63 -14.42
N PHE A 119 -12.88 15.92 -15.30
CA PHE A 119 -11.77 16.82 -15.01
C PHE A 119 -12.26 18.18 -14.48
N ALA A 120 -13.23 18.80 -15.16
CA ALA A 120 -13.76 20.12 -14.79
C ALA A 120 -14.43 20.10 -13.41
N GLN A 121 -15.21 19.05 -13.13
CA GLN A 121 -15.84 18.84 -11.83
C GLN A 121 -14.81 18.65 -10.70
N SER A 122 -13.71 17.95 -10.99
CA SER A 122 -12.62 17.74 -10.02
C SER A 122 -11.90 19.05 -9.69
N ASP A 123 -11.66 19.91 -10.68
CA ASP A 123 -10.99 21.21 -10.50
C ASP A 123 -11.79 22.19 -9.62
N GLU A 124 -13.12 22.14 -9.74
CA GLU A 124 -14.05 22.96 -8.94
C GLU A 124 -14.25 22.42 -7.52
N SER A 125 -13.90 21.15 -7.27
CA SER A 125 -14.16 20.48 -6.02
C SER A 125 -13.35 21.02 -4.83
N ASP A 126 -13.94 20.92 -3.63
CA ASP A 126 -13.25 21.17 -2.36
C ASP A 126 -12.77 19.87 -1.68
N LEU A 127 -13.13 18.71 -2.23
CA LEU A 127 -12.64 17.39 -1.88
C LEU A 127 -12.56 16.55 -3.15
N ASP A 128 -11.42 15.90 -3.38
CA ASP A 128 -11.18 14.92 -4.45
C ASP A 128 -10.49 13.70 -3.84
N LEU A 129 -11.19 12.58 -3.81
CA LEU A 129 -10.77 11.39 -3.11
C LEU A 129 -10.94 10.15 -3.98
N ILE A 130 -9.91 9.32 -4.04
CA ILE A 130 -9.93 7.99 -4.66
C ILE A 130 -9.98 6.95 -3.54
N VAL A 131 -10.98 6.07 -3.62
CA VAL A 131 -11.14 4.97 -2.66
C VAL A 131 -11.22 3.67 -3.43
N ALA A 132 -10.32 2.75 -3.05
CA ALA A 132 -10.37 1.38 -3.49
C ALA A 132 -10.84 0.46 -2.36
N GLY A 133 -11.79 -0.43 -2.68
CA GLY A 133 -12.45 -1.29 -1.71
C GLY A 133 -12.83 -2.66 -2.27
N THR A 134 -12.72 -3.67 -1.41
CA THR A 134 -13.31 -4.99 -1.65
C THR A 134 -14.78 -4.99 -1.24
N LYS A 135 -15.42 -6.16 -1.25
CA LYS A 135 -16.76 -6.32 -0.70
C LYS A 135 -16.88 -5.90 0.77
N ASP A 136 -15.87 -6.19 1.56
CA ASP A 136 -15.96 -6.13 3.02
C ASP A 136 -15.26 -4.90 3.63
N ALA A 137 -14.30 -4.30 2.92
CA ALA A 137 -13.47 -3.26 3.50
C ALA A 137 -12.89 -2.27 2.48
N VAL A 138 -12.63 -1.06 2.97
CA VAL A 138 -11.73 -0.09 2.32
C VAL A 138 -10.31 -0.64 2.39
N VAL A 139 -9.62 -0.67 1.24
CA VAL A 139 -8.23 -1.13 1.15
C VAL A 139 -7.26 0.04 1.01
N MET A 140 -7.67 1.08 0.28
CA MET A 140 -6.81 2.22 -0.02
C MET A 140 -7.64 3.49 -0.15
N VAL A 141 -7.12 4.59 0.39
CA VAL A 141 -7.63 5.94 0.20
C VAL A 141 -6.46 6.84 -0.21
N GLU A 142 -6.69 7.69 -1.21
CA GLU A 142 -5.85 8.83 -1.57
C GLU A 142 -6.77 10.05 -1.69
N ALA A 143 -6.41 11.18 -1.09
CA ALA A 143 -7.31 12.34 -1.05
C ALA A 143 -6.55 13.67 -1.11
N GLY A 144 -7.13 14.63 -1.83
CA GLY A 144 -6.84 16.05 -1.75
C GLY A 144 -8.09 16.81 -1.32
N ALA A 145 -7.93 17.80 -0.44
CA ALA A 145 -9.07 18.58 0.06
C ALA A 145 -8.66 20.02 0.37
N ARG A 146 -9.61 20.94 0.23
CA ARG A 146 -9.51 22.36 0.62
C ARG A 146 -10.17 22.56 1.98
N GLU A 147 -9.51 22.05 3.02
CA GLU A 147 -10.00 22.12 4.41
C GLU A 147 -11.41 21.52 4.59
N ALA A 148 -11.71 20.43 3.86
CA ALA A 148 -12.97 19.72 4.01
C ALA A 148 -13.11 19.11 5.42
N PRO A 149 -14.31 19.17 6.04
CA PRO A 149 -14.54 18.64 7.38
C PRO A 149 -14.49 17.11 7.38
N GLU A 150 -14.15 16.51 8.53
CA GLU A 150 -13.92 15.07 8.65
C GLU A 150 -15.17 14.22 8.34
N ASP A 151 -16.36 14.73 8.68
CA ASP A 151 -17.63 14.07 8.38
C ASP A 151 -17.88 13.93 6.87
N ALA A 152 -17.54 14.95 6.09
CA ALA A 152 -17.64 14.90 4.64
C ALA A 152 -16.63 13.94 4.00
N ILE A 153 -15.43 13.79 4.59
CA ILE A 153 -14.46 12.79 4.13
C ILE A 153 -15.02 11.38 4.38
N LEU A 154 -15.63 11.14 5.55
CA LEU A 154 -16.26 9.85 5.87
C LEU A 154 -17.41 9.56 4.91
N GLU A 155 -18.29 10.52 4.67
CA GLU A 155 -19.41 10.36 3.72
C GLU A 155 -18.89 10.06 2.30
N ALA A 156 -17.84 10.75 1.84
CA ALA A 156 -17.23 10.47 0.53
C ALA A 156 -16.72 9.02 0.43
N ILE A 157 -16.09 8.50 1.49
CA ILE A 157 -15.62 7.10 1.54
C ILE A 157 -16.81 6.13 1.48
N GLU A 158 -17.91 6.41 2.19
CA GLU A 158 -19.12 5.58 2.16
C GLU A 158 -19.73 5.53 0.75
N ARG A 159 -19.92 6.70 0.11
CA ARG A 159 -20.41 6.78 -1.29
C ARG A 159 -19.50 6.05 -2.26
N ALA A 160 -18.19 6.16 -2.09
CA ALA A 160 -17.24 5.41 -2.91
C ALA A 160 -17.37 3.90 -2.71
N MET A 161 -17.53 3.44 -1.47
CA MET A 161 -17.71 2.01 -1.18
C MET A 161 -19.00 1.46 -1.79
N GLU A 162 -20.11 2.22 -1.75
CA GLU A 162 -21.35 1.84 -2.43
C GLU A 162 -21.16 1.65 -3.94
N ALA A 163 -20.48 2.59 -4.60
CA ALA A 163 -20.18 2.50 -6.03
C ALA A 163 -19.23 1.33 -6.35
N ASN A 164 -18.21 1.11 -5.52
CA ASN A 164 -17.29 -0.02 -5.64
C ASN A 164 -18.03 -1.36 -5.52
N GLN A 165 -19.05 -1.49 -4.67
CA GLN A 165 -19.84 -2.73 -4.58
C GLN A 165 -20.51 -3.10 -5.90
N VAL A 166 -21.02 -2.11 -6.64
CA VAL A 166 -21.65 -2.34 -7.95
C VAL A 166 -20.62 -2.90 -8.95
N ILE A 167 -19.43 -2.31 -8.99
CA ILE A 167 -18.34 -2.73 -9.89
C ILE A 167 -17.81 -4.11 -9.48
N ASN A 168 -17.60 -4.34 -8.18
CA ASN A 168 -17.13 -5.62 -7.64
C ASN A 168 -18.10 -6.76 -7.99
N LYS A 169 -19.41 -6.54 -7.85
CA LYS A 169 -20.44 -7.52 -8.23
C LYS A 169 -20.38 -7.89 -9.72
N LEU A 170 -20.10 -6.92 -10.60
CA LEU A 170 -19.89 -7.20 -12.02
C LEU A 170 -18.64 -8.06 -12.25
N GLN A 171 -17.53 -7.76 -11.57
CA GLN A 171 -16.32 -8.58 -11.66
C GLN A 171 -16.55 -10.02 -11.15
N GLU A 172 -17.29 -10.19 -10.05
CA GLU A 172 -17.70 -11.51 -9.53
C GLU A 172 -18.52 -12.28 -10.58
N GLN A 173 -19.49 -11.63 -11.23
CA GLN A 173 -20.28 -12.26 -12.29
C GLN A 173 -19.40 -12.69 -13.48
N MET A 174 -18.50 -11.83 -13.94
CA MET A 174 -17.56 -12.16 -15.03
C MET A 174 -16.66 -13.35 -14.66
N ALA A 175 -16.18 -13.41 -13.42
CA ALA A 175 -15.37 -14.51 -12.93
C ALA A 175 -16.17 -15.82 -12.83
N ALA A 176 -17.44 -15.74 -12.39
CA ALA A 176 -18.34 -16.89 -12.33
C ALA A 176 -18.65 -17.45 -13.73
N ASP A 177 -18.94 -16.58 -14.70
CA ASP A 177 -19.21 -16.98 -16.08
C ASP A 177 -17.99 -17.64 -16.74
N LYS A 178 -16.78 -17.13 -16.44
CA LYS A 178 -15.53 -17.70 -16.95
C LYS A 178 -15.10 -18.98 -16.23
N ASN A 179 -15.42 -19.09 -14.94
CA ASN A 179 -15.04 -20.17 -14.03
C ASN A 179 -13.55 -20.57 -14.13
N PRO A 180 -12.60 -19.65 -13.89
CA PRO A 180 -11.19 -19.94 -14.04
C PRO A 180 -10.70 -20.91 -12.96
N GLN A 181 -9.86 -21.86 -13.36
CA GLN A 181 -9.13 -22.70 -12.40
C GLN A 181 -7.96 -21.90 -11.82
N LYS A 182 -8.05 -21.57 -10.53
CA LYS A 182 -6.95 -20.92 -9.79
C LYS A 182 -5.84 -21.93 -9.55
N VAL A 183 -4.59 -21.48 -9.67
CA VAL A 183 -3.43 -22.24 -9.22
C VAL A 183 -3.54 -22.40 -7.71
N ASP A 184 -3.51 -23.64 -7.26
CA ASP A 184 -3.48 -23.93 -5.83
C ASP A 184 -2.19 -23.39 -5.24
N TYR A 185 -2.31 -22.57 -4.20
CA TYR A 185 -1.19 -22.01 -3.49
C TYR A 185 -1.46 -22.16 -2.00
N THR A 186 -0.71 -23.08 -1.39
CA THR A 186 -0.68 -23.22 0.07
C THR A 186 0.45 -22.35 0.61
N PRO A 187 0.15 -21.31 1.41
CA PRO A 187 1.18 -20.54 2.10
C PRO A 187 2.07 -21.46 2.94
N ALA A 188 3.35 -21.14 3.03
CA ALA A 188 4.23 -21.82 3.99
C ALA A 188 3.64 -21.65 5.40
N VAL A 189 3.37 -22.77 6.07
CA VAL A 189 2.91 -22.78 7.45
C VAL A 189 4.04 -22.24 8.32
N ALA A 190 3.71 -21.33 9.24
CA ALA A 190 4.69 -20.86 10.20
C ALA A 190 5.14 -22.06 11.06
N ASN A 191 6.44 -22.14 11.35
CA ASN A 191 6.94 -23.17 12.25
C ASN A 191 6.58 -22.77 13.69
N ASP A 192 5.42 -23.23 14.16
CA ASP A 192 4.89 -22.91 15.48
C ASP A 192 5.81 -23.39 16.61
N GLU A 193 6.54 -24.49 16.40
CA GLU A 193 7.55 -24.99 17.35
C GLU A 193 8.73 -24.01 17.46
N ALA A 194 9.20 -23.47 16.33
CA ALA A 194 10.23 -22.44 16.33
C ALA A 194 9.75 -21.15 17.01
N ILE A 195 8.49 -20.73 16.75
CA ILE A 195 7.88 -19.56 17.41
C ILE A 195 7.81 -19.76 18.93
N ALA A 196 7.39 -20.94 19.38
CA ALA A 196 7.30 -21.27 20.80
C ALA A 196 8.69 -21.29 21.46
N ALA A 197 9.66 -21.98 20.85
CA ALA A 197 11.02 -22.09 21.38
C ALA A 197 11.74 -20.73 21.46
N VAL A 198 11.63 -19.92 20.41
CA VAL A 198 12.17 -18.54 20.38
C VAL A 198 11.43 -17.65 21.38
N GLY A 199 10.11 -17.77 21.46
CA GLY A 199 9.27 -17.02 22.41
C GLY A 199 9.61 -17.32 23.87
N GLU A 200 9.82 -18.59 24.22
CA GLU A 200 10.22 -19.00 25.57
C GLU A 200 11.61 -18.48 25.93
N HIS A 201 12.57 -18.60 25.01
CA HIS A 201 13.94 -18.09 25.20
C HIS A 201 14.00 -16.57 25.37
N LEU A 202 13.15 -15.83 24.65
CA LEU A 202 13.11 -14.37 24.69
C LEU A 202 12.14 -13.80 25.73
N SER A 203 11.36 -14.64 26.41
CA SER A 203 10.29 -14.21 27.33
C SER A 203 10.73 -13.17 28.37
N SER A 204 11.91 -13.33 28.95
CA SER A 204 12.49 -12.40 29.95
C SER A 204 13.10 -11.13 29.36
N ARG A 205 13.46 -11.14 28.07
CA ARG A 205 14.11 -10.03 27.36
C ARG A 205 13.15 -9.25 26.46
N LEU A 206 11.93 -9.78 26.28
CA LEU A 206 10.95 -9.28 25.32
C LEU A 206 10.53 -7.84 25.61
N GLU A 207 10.31 -7.51 26.88
CA GLU A 207 9.92 -6.17 27.31
C GLU A 207 11.01 -5.14 26.97
N GLU A 208 12.27 -5.46 27.26
CA GLU A 208 13.43 -4.61 26.95
C GLU A 208 13.59 -4.41 25.44
N LEU A 209 13.47 -5.48 24.64
CA LEU A 209 13.57 -5.42 23.19
C LEU A 209 12.46 -4.59 22.53
N VAL A 210 11.25 -4.67 23.09
CA VAL A 210 10.10 -3.88 22.62
C VAL A 210 10.20 -2.42 23.08
N ALA A 211 10.83 -2.12 24.21
CA ALA A 211 11.05 -0.76 24.71
C ALA A 211 12.22 -0.02 24.06
N THR A 212 13.03 -0.71 23.24
CA THR A 212 14.18 -0.13 22.56
C THR A 212 13.75 0.64 21.29
N ALA A 213 14.35 1.79 20.98
CA ALA A 213 14.05 2.58 19.78
C ALA A 213 14.32 1.80 18.47
N ASN A 214 13.64 2.15 17.36
CA ASN A 214 13.69 1.36 16.12
C ASN A 214 15.11 1.20 15.51
N SER A 215 15.95 2.23 15.61
CA SER A 215 17.33 2.21 15.11
C SER A 215 18.19 1.20 15.89
N GLU A 216 18.19 1.30 17.21
CA GLU A 216 18.91 0.41 18.13
C GLU A 216 18.35 -1.02 18.11
N ARG A 217 17.02 -1.16 17.94
CA ARG A 217 16.36 -2.47 17.80
C ARG A 217 16.81 -3.20 16.55
N SER A 218 17.12 -2.50 15.45
CA SER A 218 17.61 -3.14 14.23
C SER A 218 18.91 -3.90 14.47
N ASP A 219 19.85 -3.30 15.20
CA ASP A 219 21.13 -3.94 15.53
C ASP A 219 20.98 -5.00 16.62
N ALA A 220 20.16 -4.75 17.64
CA ALA A 220 19.81 -5.76 18.64
C ALA A 220 19.15 -7.00 17.99
N ASN A 221 18.27 -6.82 17.01
CA ASN A 221 17.65 -7.91 16.27
C ASN A 221 18.67 -8.71 15.45
N LYS A 222 19.69 -8.06 14.87
CA LYS A 222 20.76 -8.80 14.17
C LYS A 222 21.57 -9.66 15.14
N ALA A 223 21.93 -9.10 16.31
CA ALA A 223 22.65 -9.85 17.34
C ALA A 223 21.83 -11.04 17.85
N LEU A 224 20.53 -10.84 18.10
CA LEU A 224 19.61 -11.90 18.49
C LEU A 224 19.47 -12.99 17.43
N LYS A 225 19.47 -12.64 16.14
CA LYS A 225 19.44 -13.66 15.08
C LYS A 225 20.65 -14.57 15.16
N VAL A 226 21.84 -14.02 15.37
CA VAL A 226 23.07 -14.83 15.52
C VAL A 226 22.98 -15.74 16.75
N GLU A 227 22.55 -15.20 17.89
CA GLU A 227 22.36 -15.97 19.13
C GLU A 227 21.36 -17.13 18.95
N LEU A 228 20.24 -16.87 18.29
CA LEU A 228 19.22 -17.88 18.02
C LEU A 228 19.69 -18.91 16.99
N GLU A 229 20.47 -18.51 15.98
CA GLU A 229 21.10 -19.43 15.03
C GLU A 229 22.12 -20.36 15.73
N GLU A 230 22.89 -19.87 16.69
CA GLU A 230 23.82 -20.70 17.47
C GLU A 230 23.09 -21.70 18.37
N LYS A 231 21.97 -21.30 18.97
CA LYS A 231 21.22 -22.14 19.92
C LYS A 231 20.28 -23.13 19.23
N PHE A 232 19.62 -22.72 18.16
CA PHE A 232 18.54 -23.46 17.53
C PHE A 232 18.83 -23.85 16.07
N GLY A 233 20.00 -23.52 15.52
CA GLY A 233 20.35 -23.79 14.12
C GLY A 233 20.45 -25.28 13.76
N GLU A 234 20.58 -26.17 14.76
CA GLU A 234 20.49 -27.63 14.54
C GLU A 234 19.03 -28.12 14.43
N GLN A 235 18.07 -27.39 15.00
CA GLN A 235 16.66 -27.78 15.08
C GLN A 235 15.79 -27.08 14.04
N PHE A 236 16.10 -25.82 13.73
CA PHE A 236 15.30 -24.97 12.84
C PHE A 236 16.18 -24.33 11.77
N SER A 237 15.60 -24.09 10.58
CA SER A 237 16.33 -23.39 9.53
C SER A 237 16.54 -21.92 9.91
N LYS A 238 17.56 -21.26 9.33
CA LYS A 238 17.80 -19.82 9.52
C LYS A 238 16.57 -18.96 9.18
N LYS A 239 15.80 -19.39 8.19
CA LYS A 239 14.56 -18.72 7.79
C LYS A 239 13.50 -18.84 8.87
N ASP A 240 13.30 -20.04 9.41
CA ASP A 240 12.31 -20.27 10.48
C ASP A 240 12.65 -19.48 11.73
N ILE A 241 13.94 -19.39 12.10
CA ILE A 241 14.41 -18.57 13.21
C ILE A 241 14.14 -17.08 12.97
N SER A 242 14.44 -16.58 11.77
CA SER A 242 14.19 -15.17 11.42
C SER A 242 12.68 -14.84 11.40
N ASP A 243 11.86 -15.73 10.85
CA ASP A 243 10.41 -15.57 10.79
C ASP A 243 9.78 -15.68 12.19
N ALA A 244 10.27 -16.59 13.04
CA ALA A 244 9.86 -16.73 14.44
C ALA A 244 10.22 -15.50 15.26
N LEU A 245 11.46 -14.99 15.17
CA LEU A 245 11.87 -13.77 15.86
C LEU A 245 10.99 -12.58 15.46
N TYR A 246 10.72 -12.41 14.16
CA TYR A 246 9.84 -11.36 13.67
C TYR A 246 8.42 -11.50 14.22
N ALA A 247 7.86 -12.71 14.21
CA ALA A 247 6.50 -12.98 14.73
C ALA A 247 6.40 -12.72 16.24
N VAL A 248 7.38 -13.17 17.02
CA VAL A 248 7.44 -12.97 18.49
C VAL A 248 7.50 -11.49 18.84
N ILE A 249 8.41 -10.73 18.23
CA ILE A 249 8.51 -9.27 18.45
C ILE A 249 7.23 -8.57 18.03
N LYS A 250 6.68 -8.91 16.85
CA LYS A 250 5.44 -8.30 16.35
C LYS A 250 4.26 -8.53 17.30
N ASN A 251 4.12 -9.74 17.83
CA ASN A 251 3.06 -10.08 18.77
C ASN A 251 3.25 -9.36 20.11
N ALA A 252 4.49 -9.28 20.60
CA ALA A 252 4.83 -8.55 21.82
C ALA A 252 4.50 -7.06 21.72
N MET A 253 4.92 -6.41 20.63
CA MET A 253 4.61 -5.00 20.35
C MET A 253 3.10 -4.76 20.29
N ARG A 254 2.37 -5.63 19.60
CA ARG A 254 0.91 -5.52 19.48
C ARG A 254 0.23 -5.67 20.84
N LYS A 255 0.65 -6.65 21.65
CA LYS A 255 0.13 -6.87 23.00
C LYS A 255 0.33 -5.64 23.87
N ARG A 256 1.54 -5.09 23.88
CA ARG A 256 1.89 -3.89 24.65
C ARG A 256 1.03 -2.68 24.28
N ILE A 257 0.84 -2.42 22.99
CA ILE A 257 0.00 -1.30 22.54
C ILE A 257 -1.46 -1.49 22.94
N LEU A 258 -2.00 -2.72 22.86
CA LEU A 258 -3.40 -3.01 23.17
C LEU A 258 -3.69 -3.04 24.67
N GLU A 259 -2.78 -3.57 25.49
CA GLU A 259 -2.99 -3.78 26.92
C GLU A 259 -2.47 -2.60 27.77
N GLU A 260 -1.32 -2.02 27.42
CA GLU A 260 -0.70 -0.94 28.19
C GLU A 260 -0.94 0.45 27.59
N GLY A 261 -1.39 0.52 26.32
CA GLY A 261 -1.55 1.80 25.60
C GLY A 261 -0.24 2.51 25.29
N LYS A 262 0.90 1.80 25.43
CA LYS A 262 2.25 2.33 25.23
C LYS A 262 2.85 1.86 23.92
N ARG A 263 3.53 2.78 23.24
CA ARG A 263 4.29 2.52 22.01
C ARG A 263 5.71 2.06 22.33
N ASP A 264 6.44 1.72 21.26
CA ASP A 264 7.85 1.35 21.30
C ASP A 264 8.76 2.40 21.94
N ASP A 265 8.42 3.67 21.81
CA ASP A 265 9.17 4.80 22.36
C ASP A 265 8.53 5.39 23.63
N GLU A 266 7.82 4.55 24.40
CA GLU A 266 7.09 4.89 25.63
C GLU A 266 5.94 5.91 25.49
N ARG A 267 5.71 6.46 24.30
CA ARG A 267 4.61 7.40 24.07
C ARG A 267 3.26 6.72 24.21
N VAL A 268 2.29 7.45 24.75
CA VAL A 268 0.87 7.06 24.65
C VAL A 268 0.37 7.21 23.22
N THR A 269 -0.73 6.53 22.88
CA THR A 269 -1.28 6.48 21.52
C THR A 269 -1.62 7.84 20.91
N THR A 270 -1.95 8.84 21.75
CA THR A 270 -2.31 10.21 21.35
C THR A 270 -1.15 11.21 21.37
N GLN A 271 0.03 10.81 21.83
CA GLN A 271 1.17 11.73 22.00
C GLN A 271 2.03 11.82 20.73
N ASN A 272 2.20 13.05 20.25
CA ASN A 272 3.12 13.38 19.16
C ASN A 272 4.59 13.35 19.61
N ARG A 273 5.49 13.09 18.66
CA ARG A 273 6.96 13.21 18.88
C ARG A 273 7.36 14.69 19.04
N PRO A 274 8.50 14.98 19.69
CA PRO A 274 9.03 16.33 19.79
C PRO A 274 9.11 17.02 18.43
N LEU A 275 8.75 18.30 18.40
CA LEU A 275 8.76 19.15 17.22
C LEU A 275 9.86 20.19 17.33
N ASP A 276 10.60 20.37 16.24
CA ASP A 276 11.61 21.41 16.10
C ASP A 276 11.46 22.07 14.72
N ILE A 277 11.40 23.40 14.71
CA ILE A 277 10.96 24.19 13.57
C ILE A 277 11.90 25.38 13.39
N HIS A 278 12.62 25.40 12.27
CA HIS A 278 13.48 26.52 11.87
C HIS A 278 13.06 27.06 10.51
N VAL A 279 13.15 28.38 10.34
CA VAL A 279 12.90 29.07 9.07
C VAL A 279 14.10 29.93 8.69
N GLY A 280 14.31 30.17 7.40
CA GLY A 280 15.43 31.01 6.93
C GLY A 280 16.82 30.39 7.19
N VAL A 281 16.90 29.06 7.19
CA VAL A 281 18.11 28.29 7.47
C VAL A 281 19.17 28.49 6.37
N LEU A 282 18.75 28.65 5.11
CA LEU A 282 19.67 28.89 3.99
C LEU A 282 19.69 30.38 3.61
N PRO A 283 20.88 31.00 3.46
CA PRO A 283 21.02 32.44 3.33
C PRO A 283 20.73 33.01 1.92
N ARG A 284 20.51 32.17 0.90
CA ARG A 284 20.42 32.60 -0.51
C ARG A 284 19.13 32.22 -1.24
N THR A 285 18.35 31.31 -0.68
CA THR A 285 17.07 30.85 -1.23
C THR A 285 15.96 31.84 -0.86
N HIS A 286 14.88 31.89 -1.63
CA HIS A 286 13.76 32.80 -1.32
C HIS A 286 13.08 32.42 0.00
N GLY A 287 12.89 31.12 0.25
CA GLY A 287 12.37 30.62 1.52
C GLY A 287 12.96 29.27 1.89
N THR A 288 13.14 29.04 3.20
CA THR A 288 13.47 27.71 3.74
C THR A 288 12.73 27.42 5.02
N GLY A 289 12.37 26.15 5.19
CA GLY A 289 11.89 25.58 6.44
C GLY A 289 12.60 24.26 6.71
N LEU A 290 13.17 24.11 7.90
CA LEU A 290 13.67 22.85 8.43
C LEU A 290 12.70 22.40 9.51
N PHE A 291 11.95 21.34 9.22
CA PHE A 291 10.97 20.77 10.13
C PHE A 291 11.43 19.39 10.59
N THR A 292 11.51 19.20 11.90
CA THR A 292 11.89 17.93 12.52
C THR A 292 10.76 17.46 13.44
N ARG A 293 10.35 16.20 13.28
CA ARG A 293 9.39 15.51 14.16
C ARG A 293 9.99 14.18 14.62
N GLY A 294 10.59 14.18 15.80
CA GLY A 294 11.41 13.06 16.30
C GLY A 294 12.57 12.76 15.35
N GLU A 295 12.68 11.51 14.90
CA GLU A 295 13.73 11.06 13.98
C GLU A 295 13.45 11.37 12.48
N THR A 296 12.35 12.05 12.16
CA THR A 296 12.02 12.43 10.78
C THR A 296 12.27 13.92 10.58
N GLN A 297 13.12 14.27 9.62
CA GLN A 297 13.46 15.65 9.28
C GLN A 297 13.23 15.92 7.79
N VAL A 298 12.70 17.11 7.48
CA VAL A 298 12.48 17.59 6.11
C VAL A 298 13.03 19.01 5.98
N LEU A 299 13.90 19.22 4.99
CA LEU A 299 14.32 20.55 4.54
C LEU A 299 13.51 20.92 3.30
N THR A 300 12.66 21.92 3.43
CA THR A 300 11.85 22.47 2.33
C THR A 300 12.47 23.77 1.84
N ILE A 301 12.54 23.94 0.53
CA ILE A 301 13.08 25.13 -0.15
C ILE A 301 12.02 25.64 -1.11
N ALA A 302 11.75 26.95 -1.06
CA ALA A 302 10.89 27.68 -1.98
C ALA A 302 11.68 28.72 -2.77
#